data_AF-A0A349JD85-F1
#
_entry.id   AF-A0A349JD85-F1
#
_cell.length_a   1.000
_cell.length_b   1.000
_cell.length_c   1.000
_cell.angle_alpha   90.00
_cell.angle_beta   90.00
_cell.angle_gamma   90.00
#
_symmetry.space_group_name_H-M   'P 1'
#
loop_
_entity.id
_entity.type
_entity.pdbx_description
1 polymer ?
#
loop_
_entity_poly.entity_id
_entity_poly.type
_entity_poly.pdbx_seq_one_letter_code
_entity_poly.pdbx_strand_id
1 'polypeptide(L)'
;AAVPGADVEALNRCFSAASDTARLVAATAARHDPWRRRSTPHADTDLRILGAALSAVAALELYDSYLACGALLASHPAIRKIIDRGDAGFGVHGGQLDGLARDYLDLARRYRTHDTLRFLAEHRTRIATAEDPHLVWLRERLASSPSARTLGESWLIPLGEFVGEGVNLIESDLKRLSDASLGGASKGFGNAVGAVQFRRGKLRGDPTIEAQVRALLKPGDILLEKTPFRLTDRFIPGHWGHVAIWLGSADEAVALLGEDPLLARHRPRLAAGAGVCEALRDGVQLNPLARFLDIDDLCVLRCPTLAPPDLAEHLRRCLRQLGKKYDFNFDVETADRIVCSELAYQVYTGISWPTGTALGRWTISPDQVANRARPGGPLTVVDLWHDGRRVEGDRTAALVALLGAEP
;
A
#
# COMPACT_ATOMS: atom_id res chain seq x y z
N ALA A 1 -5.39 13.05 -11.91
CA ALA A 1 -5.98 11.70 -12.04
C ALA A 1 -5.45 10.85 -10.91
N ALA A 2 -6.22 9.86 -10.43
CA ALA A 2 -5.71 8.87 -9.49
C ALA A 2 -4.49 8.15 -10.10
N VAL A 3 -3.45 7.92 -9.28
CA VAL A 3 -2.27 7.16 -9.72
C VAL A 3 -2.69 5.70 -9.94
N PRO A 4 -2.43 5.08 -11.11
CA PRO A 4 -2.82 3.71 -11.38
C PRO A 4 -2.35 2.72 -10.29
N GLY A 5 -3.19 1.73 -9.95
CA GLY A 5 -2.86 0.73 -8.93
C GLY A 5 -1.55 -0.02 -9.19
N ALA A 6 -1.18 -0.24 -10.46
CA ALA A 6 0.10 -0.84 -10.84
C ALA A 6 1.30 0.03 -10.41
N ASP A 7 1.19 1.34 -10.59
CA ASP A 7 2.25 2.29 -10.22
C ASP A 7 2.32 2.44 -8.69
N VAL A 8 1.17 2.47 -8.01
CA VAL A 8 1.10 2.45 -6.53
C VAL A 8 1.83 1.23 -5.97
N GLU A 9 1.61 0.06 -6.58
CA GLU A 9 2.27 -1.18 -6.19
C GLU A 9 3.78 -1.11 -6.41
N ALA A 10 4.22 -0.68 -7.60
CA ALA A 10 5.63 -0.57 -7.95
C ALA A 10 6.36 0.41 -7.02
N LEU A 11 5.74 1.55 -6.70
CA LEU A 11 6.29 2.56 -5.80
C LEU A 11 6.50 2.00 -4.40
N ASN A 12 5.49 1.34 -3.80
CA ASN A 12 5.63 0.76 -2.46
C ASN A 12 6.68 -0.36 -2.41
N ARG A 13 6.75 -1.21 -3.44
CA ARG A 13 7.75 -2.28 -3.54
C ARG A 13 9.17 -1.72 -3.60
N CYS A 14 9.41 -0.74 -4.48
CA CYS A 14 10.72 -0.10 -4.61
C CYS A 14 11.10 0.67 -3.35
N PHE A 15 10.16 1.41 -2.77
CA PHE A 15 10.40 2.18 -1.56
C PHE A 15 10.70 1.29 -0.35
N SER A 16 10.01 0.14 -0.22
CA SER A 16 10.29 -0.85 0.83
C SER A 16 11.72 -1.39 0.73
N ALA A 17 12.13 -1.83 -0.46
CA ALA A 17 13.49 -2.33 -0.68
C ALA A 17 14.58 -1.27 -0.45
N ALA A 18 14.34 -0.03 -0.89
CA ALA A 18 15.24 1.09 -0.63
C ALA A 18 15.32 1.41 0.88
N SER A 19 14.19 1.39 1.58
CA SER A 19 14.12 1.63 3.03
C SER A 19 14.83 0.55 3.84
N ASP A 20 14.72 -0.72 3.44
CA ASP A 20 15.48 -1.82 4.06
C ASP A 20 16.99 -1.61 3.93
N THR A 21 17.44 -1.23 2.73
CA THR A 21 18.85 -0.93 2.46
C THR A 21 19.32 0.26 3.29
N ALA A 22 18.54 1.35 3.33
CA ALA A 22 18.85 2.54 4.13
C ALA A 22 18.96 2.23 5.62
N ARG A 23 18.11 1.34 6.17
CA ARG A 23 18.18 0.92 7.58
C ARG A 23 19.50 0.19 7.91
N LEU A 24 19.99 -0.66 7.01
CA LEU A 24 21.28 -1.34 7.18
C LEU A 24 22.46 -0.35 7.16
N VAL A 25 22.42 0.62 6.26
CA VAL A 25 23.45 1.68 6.18
C VAL A 25 23.40 2.58 7.43
N ALA A 26 22.20 2.96 7.89
CA ALA A 26 22.02 3.75 9.12
C ALA A 26 22.55 3.03 10.36
N ALA A 27 22.36 1.71 10.47
CA ALA A 27 22.95 0.93 11.55
C ALA A 27 24.48 0.96 11.52
N THR A 28 25.08 0.96 10.33
CA THR A 28 26.54 1.07 10.15
C THR A 28 27.04 2.45 10.60
N ALA A 29 26.38 3.53 10.18
CA ALA A 29 26.71 4.88 10.62
C ALA A 29 26.61 5.01 12.15
N ALA A 30 25.52 4.54 12.75
CA ALA A 30 25.30 4.62 14.19
C ALA A 30 26.34 3.82 15.00
N ARG A 31 26.68 2.61 14.56
CA ARG A 31 27.68 1.74 15.21
C ARG A 31 29.06 2.40 15.27
N HIS A 32 29.41 3.16 14.23
CA HIS A 32 30.73 3.75 14.09
C HIS A 32 30.82 5.24 14.45
N ASP A 33 29.70 5.90 14.77
CA ASP A 33 29.67 7.29 15.23
C ASP A 33 30.70 7.59 16.35
N PRO A 34 30.87 6.76 17.41
CA PRO A 34 31.74 7.13 18.54
C PRO A 34 33.25 7.18 18.24
N TRP A 35 33.71 6.65 17.11
CA TRP A 35 35.15 6.36 16.87
C TRP A 35 36.05 7.61 16.78
N ARG A 36 35.46 8.74 16.40
CA ARG A 36 36.13 10.06 16.37
C ARG A 36 36.34 10.68 17.75
N ARG A 37 35.53 10.31 18.75
CA ARG A 37 35.47 10.99 20.06
C ARG A 37 36.76 10.78 20.85
N ARG A 38 37.04 11.65 21.82
CA ARG A 38 38.20 11.46 22.73
C ARG A 38 38.07 10.21 23.60
N SER A 39 36.85 9.85 23.99
CA SER A 39 36.51 8.62 24.71
C SER A 39 36.26 7.43 23.75
N THR A 40 37.04 7.35 22.68
CA THR A 40 36.86 6.38 21.59
C THR A 40 36.97 4.92 22.07
N PRO A 41 36.36 3.95 21.37
CA PRO A 41 36.45 2.54 21.73
C PRO A 41 37.87 1.95 21.67
N HIS A 42 38.83 2.62 21.00
CA HIS A 42 40.17 2.07 20.79
C HIS A 42 41.26 3.15 20.76
N ALA A 43 42.43 2.86 21.35
CA ALA A 43 43.54 3.81 21.43
C ALA A 43 44.30 3.99 20.10
N ASP A 44 44.30 2.97 19.23
CA ASP A 44 44.97 2.99 17.93
C ASP A 44 44.33 3.99 16.96
N THR A 45 45.15 4.93 16.47
CA THR A 45 44.76 5.97 15.52
C THR A 45 44.28 5.44 14.17
N ASP A 46 44.86 4.37 13.63
CA ASP A 46 44.45 3.82 12.33
C ASP A 46 43.05 3.20 12.40
N LEU A 47 42.78 2.44 13.47
CA LEU A 47 41.45 1.88 13.71
C LEU A 47 40.40 2.97 13.95
N ARG A 48 40.78 4.08 14.60
CA ARG A 48 39.91 5.25 14.77
C ARG A 48 39.59 5.92 13.43
N ILE A 49 40.58 6.09 12.57
CA ILE A 49 40.41 6.63 11.22
C ILE A 49 39.47 5.73 10.42
N LEU A 50 39.70 4.41 10.42
CA LEU A 50 38.87 3.46 9.70
C LEU A 50 37.41 3.49 10.20
N GLY A 51 37.20 3.43 11.51
CA GLY A 51 35.86 3.53 12.11
C GLY A 51 35.17 4.85 11.79
N ALA A 52 35.87 5.99 11.93
CA ALA A 52 35.32 7.28 11.57
C ALA A 52 34.98 7.40 10.07
N ALA A 53 35.83 6.84 9.19
CA ALA A 53 35.58 6.82 7.76
C ALA A 53 34.37 5.96 7.39
N LEU A 54 34.20 4.79 8.02
CA LEU A 54 32.99 3.96 7.88
C LEU A 54 31.73 4.73 8.31
N SER A 55 31.77 5.40 9.46
CA SER A 55 30.66 6.21 9.94
C SER A 55 30.33 7.36 8.99
N ALA A 56 31.35 8.06 8.50
CA ALA A 56 31.18 9.21 7.61
C ALA A 56 30.60 8.78 6.27
N VAL A 57 31.20 7.79 5.60
CA VAL A 57 30.70 7.27 4.32
C VAL A 57 29.26 6.78 4.46
N ALA A 58 28.96 5.96 5.47
CA ALA A 58 27.59 5.47 5.67
C ALA A 58 26.57 6.61 5.90
N ALA A 59 26.94 7.64 6.67
CA ALA A 59 26.06 8.81 6.85
C ALA A 59 25.88 9.59 5.54
N LEU A 60 26.95 9.78 4.77
CA LEU A 60 26.92 10.49 3.50
C LEU A 60 26.08 9.76 2.45
N GLU A 61 26.16 8.43 2.36
CA GLU A 61 25.29 7.65 1.49
C GLU A 61 23.80 7.89 1.80
N LEU A 62 23.43 8.06 3.07
CA LEU A 62 22.05 8.36 3.46
C LEU A 62 21.63 9.78 3.04
N TYR A 63 22.49 10.79 3.23
CA TYR A 63 22.22 12.15 2.78
C TYR A 63 22.11 12.23 1.26
N ASP A 64 23.05 11.60 0.54
CA ASP A 64 23.08 11.58 -0.92
C ASP A 64 21.88 10.81 -1.49
N SER A 65 21.50 9.69 -0.88
CA SER A 65 20.30 8.93 -1.27
C SER A 65 19.01 9.72 -1.06
N TYR A 66 18.92 10.48 0.05
CA TYR A 66 17.79 11.37 0.27
C TYR A 66 17.74 12.46 -0.79
N LEU A 67 18.85 13.12 -1.09
CA LEU A 67 18.88 14.17 -2.12
C LEU A 67 18.55 13.65 -3.52
N ALA A 68 19.05 12.46 -3.88
CA ALA A 68 18.83 11.86 -5.19
C ALA A 68 17.41 11.31 -5.37
N CYS A 69 16.84 10.73 -4.31
CA CYS A 69 15.56 10.02 -4.39
C CYS A 69 14.50 10.58 -3.45
N GLY A 70 14.81 10.74 -2.17
CA GLY A 70 13.86 11.20 -1.15
C GLY A 70 13.26 12.57 -1.46
N ALA A 71 14.09 13.57 -1.75
CA ALA A 71 13.67 14.92 -2.09
C ALA A 71 12.83 14.97 -3.38
N LEU A 72 13.18 14.15 -4.38
CA LEU A 72 12.39 14.02 -5.61
C LEU A 72 10.98 13.48 -5.31
N LEU A 73 10.88 12.41 -4.52
CA LEU A 73 9.59 11.85 -4.10
C LEU A 73 8.80 12.85 -3.25
N ALA A 74 9.46 13.54 -2.32
CA ALA A 74 8.87 14.53 -1.45
C ALA A 74 8.31 15.74 -2.20
N SER A 75 8.94 16.10 -3.33
CA SER A 75 8.51 17.20 -4.21
C SER A 75 7.26 16.89 -5.03
N HIS A 76 6.81 15.64 -5.11
CA HIS A 76 5.66 15.23 -5.91
C HIS A 76 4.47 14.85 -5.01
N PRO A 77 3.46 15.73 -4.81
CA PRO A 77 2.45 15.57 -3.75
C PRO A 77 1.67 14.26 -3.80
N ALA A 78 1.29 13.79 -5.00
CA ALA A 78 0.57 12.54 -5.18
C ALA A 78 1.42 11.30 -4.77
N ILE A 79 2.72 11.31 -5.10
CA ILE A 79 3.63 10.20 -4.80
C ILE A 79 3.99 10.20 -3.31
N ARG A 80 4.29 11.39 -2.75
CA ARG A 80 4.50 11.57 -1.30
C ARG A 80 3.30 11.02 -0.53
N LYS A 81 2.08 11.39 -0.93
CA LYS A 81 0.84 10.89 -0.31
C LYS A 81 0.77 9.36 -0.31
N ILE A 82 1.09 8.70 -1.42
CA ILE A 82 1.09 7.23 -1.52
C ILE A 82 2.11 6.61 -0.57
N ILE A 83 3.35 7.09 -0.60
CA ILE A 83 4.45 6.53 0.20
C ILE A 83 4.24 6.77 1.70
N ASP A 84 3.87 7.98 2.10
CA ASP A 84 3.70 8.36 3.51
C ASP A 84 2.42 7.84 4.15
N ARG A 85 1.51 7.25 3.38
CA ARG A 85 0.42 6.42 3.91
C ARG A 85 0.90 5.04 4.32
N GLY A 86 1.87 4.49 3.60
CA GLY A 86 2.40 3.15 3.78
C GLY A 86 1.45 2.05 3.29
N ASP A 87 2.01 0.87 3.09
CA ASP A 87 1.29 -0.34 2.70
C ASP A 87 1.76 -1.50 3.60
N ALA A 88 0.89 -1.91 4.53
CA ALA A 88 1.16 -3.02 5.44
C ALA A 88 1.47 -4.33 4.71
N GLY A 89 0.96 -4.49 3.48
CA GLY A 89 1.24 -5.62 2.61
C GLY A 89 2.68 -5.70 2.11
N PHE A 90 3.40 -4.57 2.12
CA PHE A 90 4.83 -4.47 1.79
C PHE A 90 5.72 -4.23 3.02
N GLY A 91 5.14 -4.21 4.23
CA GLY A 91 5.87 -3.83 5.46
C GLY A 91 6.25 -2.35 5.51
N VAL A 92 5.64 -1.51 4.67
CA VAL A 92 5.87 -0.06 4.63
C VAL A 92 4.92 0.59 5.64
N HIS A 93 5.46 1.30 6.62
CA HIS A 93 4.67 2.03 7.60
C HIS A 93 4.42 3.45 7.11
N GLY A 94 3.27 4.04 7.49
CA GLY A 94 2.99 5.44 7.20
C GLY A 94 4.02 6.39 7.83
N GLY A 95 4.34 7.47 7.13
CA GLY A 95 5.26 8.52 7.55
C GLY A 95 6.74 8.20 7.41
N GLN A 96 7.10 7.19 6.63
CA GLN A 96 8.49 6.85 6.40
C GLN A 96 9.24 7.91 5.59
N LEU A 97 8.64 8.50 4.55
CA LEU A 97 9.30 9.56 3.76
C LEU A 97 9.39 10.86 4.56
N ASP A 98 8.35 11.22 5.33
CA ASP A 98 8.43 12.31 6.32
C ASP A 98 9.53 12.04 7.37
N GLY A 99 9.66 10.80 7.83
CA GLY A 99 10.71 10.37 8.74
C GLY A 99 12.11 10.58 8.15
N LEU A 100 12.30 10.20 6.89
CA LEU A 100 13.56 10.44 6.16
C LEU A 100 13.84 11.95 6.00
N ALA A 101 12.83 12.76 5.71
CA ALA A 101 12.96 14.21 5.63
C ALA A 101 13.35 14.83 6.98
N ARG A 102 12.71 14.39 8.07
CA ARG A 102 13.08 14.82 9.44
C ARG A 102 14.52 14.40 9.79
N ASP A 103 14.91 13.19 9.41
CA ASP A 103 16.26 12.67 9.63
C ASP A 103 17.32 13.45 8.84
N TYR A 104 17.01 13.85 7.60
CA TYR A 104 17.85 14.71 6.76
C TYR A 104 18.05 16.11 7.37
N LEU A 105 16.99 16.67 7.97
CA LEU A 105 16.99 17.98 8.62
C LEU A 105 17.44 17.95 10.08
N ASP A 106 17.81 16.78 10.64
CA ASP A 106 18.23 16.66 12.03
C ASP A 106 19.61 17.31 12.23
N LEU A 107 19.61 18.49 12.86
CA LEU A 107 20.83 19.26 13.12
C LEU A 107 21.85 18.51 13.97
N ALA A 108 21.41 17.65 14.90
CA ALA A 108 22.32 16.87 15.72
C ALA A 108 23.02 15.79 14.88
N ARG A 109 22.30 15.15 13.95
CA ARG A 109 22.90 14.20 12.99
C ARG A 109 23.89 14.90 12.06
N ARG A 110 23.51 16.04 11.49
CA ARG A 110 24.38 16.84 10.62
C ARG A 110 25.65 17.27 11.33
N TYR A 111 25.54 17.75 12.57
CA TYR A 111 26.69 18.11 13.39
C TYR A 111 27.62 16.91 13.62
N ARG A 112 27.08 15.73 13.96
CA ARG A 112 27.91 14.53 14.15
C ARG A 112 28.65 14.12 12.88
N THR A 113 27.99 14.19 11.71
CA THR A 113 28.64 13.91 10.42
C THR A 113 29.72 14.93 10.11
N HIS A 114 29.44 16.23 10.27
CA HIS A 114 30.41 17.31 10.11
C HIS A 114 31.64 17.14 11.00
N ASP A 115 31.42 16.86 12.28
CA ASP A 115 32.49 16.62 13.26
C ASP A 115 33.35 15.40 12.89
N THR A 116 32.74 14.35 12.34
CA THR A 116 33.46 13.19 11.80
C THR A 116 34.32 13.57 10.59
N LEU A 117 33.78 14.36 9.66
CA LEU A 117 34.52 14.83 8.50
C LEU A 117 35.70 15.73 8.89
N ARG A 118 35.53 16.58 9.92
CA ARG A 118 36.62 17.38 10.48
C ARG A 118 37.73 16.51 11.06
N PHE A 119 37.38 15.49 11.84
CA PHE A 119 38.35 14.54 12.37
C PHE A 119 39.14 13.84 11.25
N LEU A 120 38.47 13.43 10.17
CA LEU A 120 39.14 12.83 9.01
C LEU A 120 40.03 13.83 8.28
N ALA A 121 39.61 15.08 8.15
CA ALA A 121 40.40 16.14 7.53
C ALA A 121 41.70 16.43 8.31
N GLU A 122 41.68 16.35 9.64
CA GLU A 122 42.87 16.45 10.49
C GLU A 122 43.89 15.32 10.22
N HIS A 123 43.41 14.17 9.74
CA HIS A 123 44.23 12.98 9.44
C HIS A 123 44.43 12.75 7.93
N ARG A 124 44.17 13.76 7.09
CA ARG A 124 44.16 13.65 5.62
C ARG A 124 45.44 13.03 5.03
N THR A 125 46.62 13.34 5.58
CA THR A 125 47.90 12.82 5.06
C THR A 125 48.01 11.32 5.28
N ARG A 126 47.57 10.84 6.46
CA ARG A 126 47.57 9.42 6.81
C ARG A 126 46.55 8.64 5.98
N ILE A 127 45.37 9.23 5.73
CA ILE A 127 44.34 8.67 4.84
C ILE A 127 44.83 8.63 3.37
N ALA A 128 45.56 9.66 2.92
CA ALA A 128 46.07 9.73 1.55
C ALA A 128 47.19 8.70 1.26
N THR A 129 47.96 8.34 2.28
CA THR A 129 49.12 7.41 2.15
C THR A 129 48.80 5.98 2.57
N ALA A 130 47.61 5.71 3.09
CA ALA A 130 47.21 4.37 3.50
C ALA A 130 47.10 3.41 2.30
N GLU A 131 47.67 2.22 2.46
CA GLU A 131 47.60 1.11 1.51
C GLU A 131 46.48 0.11 1.83
N ASP A 132 45.85 0.25 3.00
CA ASP A 132 44.71 -0.59 3.42
C ASP A 132 43.57 -0.50 2.37
N PRO A 133 43.15 -1.62 1.75
CA PRO A 133 42.15 -1.60 0.69
C PRO A 133 40.79 -1.04 1.12
N HIS A 134 40.40 -1.21 2.38
CA HIS A 134 39.14 -0.68 2.91
C HIS A 134 39.21 0.84 3.05
N LEU A 135 40.32 1.36 3.58
CA LEU A 135 40.50 2.80 3.73
C LEU A 135 40.66 3.52 2.38
N VAL A 136 41.29 2.85 1.39
CA VAL A 136 41.33 3.34 0.00
C VAL A 136 39.92 3.46 -0.57
N TRP A 137 39.10 2.42 -0.45
CA TRP A 137 37.71 2.45 -0.90
C TRP A 137 36.88 3.55 -0.21
N LEU A 138 37.01 3.70 1.12
CA LEU A 138 36.31 4.73 1.88
C LEU A 138 36.73 6.15 1.47
N ARG A 139 38.02 6.36 1.21
CA ARG A 139 38.54 7.65 0.72
C ARG A 139 37.93 8.01 -0.63
N GLU A 140 37.80 7.05 -1.54
CA GLU A 140 37.16 7.27 -2.85
C GLU A 140 35.67 7.63 -2.69
N ARG A 141 34.94 6.95 -1.80
CA ARG A 141 33.53 7.29 -1.49
C ARG A 141 33.39 8.67 -0.87
N LEU A 142 34.27 9.05 0.05
CA LEU A 142 34.28 10.39 0.64
C LEU A 142 34.48 11.47 -0.42
N ALA A 143 35.38 11.24 -1.39
CA ALA A 143 35.68 12.18 -2.45
C ALA A 143 34.56 12.32 -3.48
N SER A 144 33.78 11.26 -3.72
CA SER A 144 32.69 11.27 -4.70
C SER A 144 31.35 11.78 -4.15
N SER A 145 31.20 11.87 -2.82
CA SER A 145 29.95 12.30 -2.19
C SER A 145 29.67 13.80 -2.38
N PRO A 146 28.52 14.18 -2.97
CA PRO A 146 28.05 15.56 -2.98
C PRO A 146 27.88 16.13 -1.56
N SER A 147 27.26 15.36 -0.66
CA SER A 147 27.01 15.79 0.72
C SER A 147 28.28 16.02 1.53
N ALA A 148 29.40 15.35 1.19
CA ALA A 148 30.67 15.53 1.88
C ALA A 148 31.20 16.97 1.76
N ARG A 149 30.97 17.61 0.61
CA ARG A 149 31.36 19.01 0.39
C ARG A 149 30.58 19.94 1.30
N THR A 150 29.25 19.86 1.26
CA THR A 150 28.36 20.72 2.05
C THR A 150 28.55 20.49 3.55
N LEU A 151 28.52 19.24 4.00
CA LEU A 151 28.67 18.90 5.41
C LEU A 151 30.11 19.06 5.91
N GLY A 152 31.11 19.09 5.03
CA GLY A 152 32.48 19.43 5.39
C GLY A 152 32.64 20.91 5.73
N GLU A 153 31.93 21.79 5.01
CA GLU A 153 31.96 23.23 5.21
C GLU A 153 31.11 23.67 6.40
N SER A 154 29.87 23.19 6.50
CA SER A 154 28.93 23.58 7.55
C SER A 154 27.92 22.48 7.87
N TRP A 155 27.60 22.33 9.14
CA TRP A 155 26.52 21.44 9.58
C TRP A 155 25.14 22.10 9.54
N LEU A 156 25.08 23.43 9.36
CA LEU A 156 23.81 24.15 9.23
C LEU A 156 23.09 23.73 7.94
N ILE A 157 21.76 23.86 7.96
CA ILE A 157 20.91 23.57 6.79
C ILE A 157 20.86 24.84 5.94
N PRO A 158 21.12 24.76 4.63
CA PRO A 158 20.90 25.89 3.73
C PRO A 158 19.44 26.38 3.81
N LEU A 159 19.23 27.70 3.91
CA LEU A 159 17.89 28.29 4.10
C LEU A 159 16.85 27.80 3.06
N GLY A 160 17.26 27.59 1.81
CA GLY A 160 16.36 27.12 0.74
C GLY A 160 15.84 25.69 0.94
N GLU A 161 16.67 24.79 1.48
CA GLU A 161 16.27 23.40 1.75
C GLU A 161 15.34 23.30 2.97
N PHE A 162 15.54 24.18 3.95
CA PHE A 162 14.75 24.22 5.19
C PHE A 162 13.30 24.68 4.94
N VAL A 163 13.08 25.69 4.10
CA VAL A 163 11.76 26.27 3.87
C VAL A 163 10.83 25.31 3.13
N GLY A 164 11.32 24.62 2.10
CA GLY A 164 10.51 23.68 1.31
C GLY A 164 10.06 22.46 2.11
N GLU A 165 11.00 21.72 2.70
CA GLU A 165 10.66 20.49 3.43
C GLU A 165 10.00 20.76 4.78
N GLY A 166 10.35 21.85 5.47
CA GLY A 166 9.71 22.25 6.71
C GLY A 166 8.21 22.53 6.54
N VAL A 167 7.81 23.23 5.47
CA VAL A 167 6.41 23.50 5.16
C VAL A 167 5.66 22.19 4.84
N ASN A 168 6.26 21.32 4.03
CA ASN A 168 5.63 20.05 3.66
C ASN A 168 5.38 19.14 4.88
N LEU A 169 6.34 19.08 5.82
CA LEU A 169 6.20 18.30 7.05
C LEU A 169 5.03 18.82 7.91
N ILE A 170 4.90 20.14 8.08
CA ILE A 170 3.79 20.74 8.83
C ILE A 170 2.44 20.45 8.15
N GLU A 171 2.36 20.60 6.83
CA GLU A 171 1.15 20.29 6.08
C GLU A 171 0.76 18.80 6.22
N SER A 172 1.74 17.90 6.19
CA SER A 172 1.52 16.46 6.36
C SER A 172 0.96 16.11 7.75
N ASP A 173 1.49 16.72 8.81
CA ASP A 173 1.06 16.47 10.18
C ASP A 173 -0.37 17.01 10.41
N LEU A 174 -0.70 18.18 9.86
CA LEU A 174 -2.07 18.73 9.86
C LEU A 174 -3.06 17.83 9.11
N LYS A 175 -2.68 17.32 7.93
CA LYS A 175 -3.52 16.39 7.16
C LYS A 175 -3.77 15.09 7.93
N ARG A 176 -2.76 14.50 8.55
CA ARG A 176 -2.92 13.28 9.37
C ARG A 176 -3.88 13.48 10.55
N LEU A 177 -3.80 14.63 11.22
CA LEU A 177 -4.73 15.00 12.28
C LEU A 177 -6.17 15.12 11.76
N SER A 178 -6.35 15.79 10.61
CA SER A 178 -7.66 15.91 9.95
C SER A 178 -8.24 14.55 9.54
N ASP A 179 -7.43 13.70 8.90
CA ASP A 179 -7.83 12.37 8.44
C ASP A 179 -8.20 11.44 9.61
N ALA A 180 -7.48 11.54 10.73
CA ALA A 180 -7.80 10.81 11.96
C ALA A 180 -9.14 11.28 12.57
N SER A 181 -9.40 12.59 12.59
CA SER A 181 -10.65 13.18 13.08
C SER A 181 -11.85 12.78 12.21
N LEU A 182 -11.75 12.99 10.89
CA LEU A 182 -12.77 12.57 9.92
C LEU A 182 -12.99 11.06 9.97
N GLY A 183 -11.91 10.28 10.06
CA GLY A 183 -11.99 8.82 10.15
C GLY A 183 -12.69 8.36 11.43
N GLY A 184 -12.48 9.04 12.56
CA GLY A 184 -13.18 8.77 13.82
C GLY A 184 -14.69 9.03 13.71
N ALA A 185 -15.08 10.18 13.16
CA ALA A 185 -16.48 10.54 12.95
C ALA A 185 -17.17 9.59 11.97
N SER A 186 -16.57 9.36 10.80
CA SER A 186 -17.11 8.45 9.77
C SER A 186 -17.17 7.02 10.26
N LYS A 187 -16.21 6.55 11.06
CA LYS A 187 -16.24 5.23 11.69
C LYS A 187 -17.39 5.09 12.68
N GLY A 188 -17.60 6.09 13.54
CA GLY A 188 -18.73 6.11 14.47
C GLY A 188 -20.07 6.03 13.75
N PHE A 189 -20.24 6.85 12.72
CA PHE A 189 -21.43 6.84 11.87
C PHE A 189 -21.62 5.51 11.12
N GLY A 190 -20.57 5.03 10.44
CA GLY A 190 -20.61 3.80 9.65
C GLY A 190 -20.93 2.55 10.49
N ASN A 191 -20.41 2.48 11.71
CA ASN A 191 -20.74 1.40 12.65
C ASN A 191 -22.19 1.49 13.15
N ALA A 192 -22.67 2.67 13.49
CA ALA A 192 -24.04 2.88 13.98
C ALA A 192 -25.08 2.53 12.91
N VAL A 193 -24.95 3.13 11.72
CA VAL A 193 -25.85 2.89 10.57
C VAL A 193 -25.77 1.44 10.13
N GLY A 194 -24.57 0.89 10.10
CA GLY A 194 -24.35 -0.41 9.54
C GLY A 194 -24.75 -1.60 10.41
N ALA A 195 -24.95 -1.41 11.72
CA ALA A 195 -25.49 -2.46 12.59
C ALA A 195 -26.99 -2.72 12.32
N VAL A 196 -27.65 -1.83 11.58
CA VAL A 196 -29.08 -1.91 11.29
C VAL A 196 -29.34 -2.81 10.08
N GLN A 197 -29.85 -4.00 10.36
CA GLN A 197 -30.32 -4.98 9.38
C GLN A 197 -31.81 -5.26 9.63
N PHE A 198 -32.68 -4.95 8.67
CA PHE A 198 -34.13 -5.09 8.83
C PHE A 198 -34.65 -6.50 8.52
N ARG A 199 -33.96 -7.25 7.66
CA ARG A 199 -34.27 -8.65 7.32
C ARG A 199 -33.03 -9.38 6.80
N ARG A 200 -33.18 -10.67 6.51
CA ARG A 200 -32.18 -11.48 5.81
C ARG A 200 -32.33 -11.37 4.29
N GLY A 201 -31.25 -11.63 3.58
CA GLY A 201 -31.19 -11.65 2.12
C GLY A 201 -31.96 -12.83 1.54
N LYS A 202 -32.42 -12.66 0.31
CA LYS A 202 -33.23 -13.66 -0.41
C LYS A 202 -32.43 -14.90 -0.83
N LEU A 203 -31.13 -14.78 -1.06
CA LEU A 203 -30.26 -15.90 -1.45
C LEU A 203 -29.72 -16.70 -0.24
N ARG A 204 -30.04 -16.27 0.99
CA ARG A 204 -29.45 -16.83 2.21
C ARG A 204 -29.98 -18.22 2.50
N GLY A 205 -29.07 -19.15 2.77
CA GLY A 205 -29.39 -20.42 3.42
C GLY A 205 -30.11 -21.44 2.52
N ASP A 206 -30.12 -21.22 1.21
CA ASP A 206 -30.53 -22.21 0.21
C ASP A 206 -29.28 -22.96 -0.29
N PRO A 207 -29.09 -24.25 0.08
CA PRO A 207 -27.94 -25.03 -0.36
C PRO A 207 -27.89 -25.25 -1.88
N THR A 208 -29.05 -25.18 -2.55
CA THR A 208 -29.14 -25.35 -4.00
C THR A 208 -28.56 -24.14 -4.70
N ILE A 209 -28.94 -22.94 -4.25
CA ILE A 209 -28.39 -21.67 -4.78
C ILE A 209 -26.89 -21.61 -4.51
N GLU A 210 -26.45 -21.92 -3.29
CA GLU A 210 -25.04 -21.92 -2.94
C GLU A 210 -24.24 -22.89 -3.85
N ALA A 211 -24.73 -24.10 -4.07
CA ALA A 211 -24.09 -25.07 -4.95
C ALA A 211 -24.06 -24.59 -6.41
N GLN A 212 -25.15 -23.99 -6.90
CA GLN A 212 -25.22 -23.44 -8.27
C GLN A 212 -24.21 -22.32 -8.48
N VAL A 213 -24.16 -21.35 -7.57
CA VAL A 213 -23.19 -20.25 -7.61
C VAL A 213 -21.78 -20.82 -7.53
N ARG A 214 -21.53 -21.69 -6.55
CA ARG A 214 -20.20 -22.27 -6.31
C ARG A 214 -19.65 -23.03 -7.52
N ALA A 215 -20.49 -23.76 -8.25
CA ALA A 215 -20.09 -24.51 -9.44
C ALA A 215 -19.66 -23.61 -10.61
N LEU A 216 -20.09 -22.35 -10.64
CA LEU A 216 -19.76 -21.38 -11.69
C LEU A 216 -18.53 -20.54 -11.35
N LEU A 217 -18.26 -20.34 -10.06
CA LEU A 217 -17.18 -19.50 -9.58
C LEU A 217 -15.81 -20.07 -9.96
N LYS A 218 -14.91 -19.19 -10.39
CA LYS A 218 -13.50 -19.47 -10.65
C LYS A 218 -12.63 -18.44 -9.91
N PRO A 219 -11.43 -18.83 -9.43
CA PRO A 219 -10.52 -17.89 -8.79
C PRO A 219 -10.35 -16.61 -9.63
N GLY A 220 -10.41 -15.46 -8.97
CA GLY A 220 -10.35 -14.15 -9.61
C GLY A 220 -11.68 -13.65 -10.18
N ASP A 221 -12.81 -14.28 -9.88
CA ASP A 221 -14.12 -13.66 -10.12
C ASP A 221 -14.37 -12.51 -9.15
N ILE A 222 -14.99 -11.45 -9.64
CA ILE A 222 -15.45 -10.31 -8.84
C ILE A 222 -16.93 -10.52 -8.54
N LEU A 223 -17.30 -10.41 -7.27
CA LEU A 223 -18.67 -10.58 -6.80
C LEU A 223 -19.24 -9.21 -6.43
N LEU A 224 -20.36 -8.83 -7.03
CA LEU A 224 -21.14 -7.66 -6.65
C LEU A 224 -22.36 -8.10 -5.87
N GLU A 225 -22.67 -7.40 -4.78
CA GLU A 225 -23.89 -7.66 -3.98
C GLU A 225 -24.81 -6.43 -3.88
N LYS A 226 -26.10 -6.71 -3.70
CA LYS A 226 -27.10 -5.75 -3.24
C LYS A 226 -27.73 -6.20 -1.92
N THR A 227 -27.78 -5.30 -0.94
CA THR A 227 -28.42 -5.55 0.37
C THR A 227 -29.34 -4.42 0.80
N PRO A 228 -30.50 -4.23 0.14
CA PRO A 228 -31.37 -3.08 0.39
C PRO A 228 -31.99 -3.08 1.81
N PHE A 229 -31.87 -4.22 2.51
CA PHE A 229 -32.27 -4.44 3.90
C PHE A 229 -31.20 -4.06 4.93
N ARG A 230 -29.98 -3.68 4.51
CA ARG A 230 -28.96 -3.07 5.37
C ARG A 230 -29.00 -1.56 5.18
N LEU A 231 -29.04 -0.80 6.27
CA LEU A 231 -29.19 0.66 6.17
C LEU A 231 -28.00 1.33 5.44
N THR A 232 -26.79 0.78 5.54
CA THR A 232 -25.60 1.28 4.83
C THR A 232 -25.73 1.25 3.31
N ASP A 233 -26.42 0.23 2.77
CA ASP A 233 -26.59 0.06 1.32
C ASP A 233 -27.38 1.23 0.69
N ARG A 234 -28.26 1.88 1.47
CA ARG A 234 -29.01 3.08 1.04
C ARG A 234 -28.16 4.34 0.88
N PHE A 235 -26.99 4.37 1.51
CA PHE A 235 -26.06 5.50 1.44
C PHE A 235 -24.99 5.31 0.36
N ILE A 236 -24.98 4.14 -0.31
CA ILE A 236 -24.04 3.84 -1.40
C ILE A 236 -24.72 4.23 -2.72
N PRO A 237 -24.17 5.19 -3.47
CA PRO A 237 -24.75 5.59 -4.74
C PRO A 237 -24.75 4.44 -5.75
N GLY A 238 -25.85 4.32 -6.51
CA GLY A 238 -26.00 3.32 -7.56
C GLY A 238 -26.81 2.10 -7.13
N HIS A 239 -26.78 1.06 -7.97
CA HIS A 239 -27.44 -0.20 -7.67
C HIS A 239 -26.59 -1.01 -6.69
N TRP A 240 -25.39 -1.44 -7.09
CA TRP A 240 -24.55 -2.35 -6.32
C TRP A 240 -23.99 -1.70 -5.05
N GLY A 241 -24.09 -2.43 -3.94
CA GLY A 241 -23.71 -1.94 -2.61
C GLY A 241 -22.31 -2.37 -2.18
N HIS A 242 -21.77 -3.46 -2.69
CA HIS A 242 -20.48 -3.98 -2.23
C HIS A 242 -19.81 -4.87 -3.27
N VAL A 243 -18.48 -4.99 -3.14
CA VAL A 243 -17.60 -5.74 -4.04
C VAL A 243 -16.73 -6.69 -3.22
N ALA A 244 -16.64 -7.93 -3.67
CA ALA A 244 -15.75 -8.95 -3.14
C ALA A 244 -15.02 -9.67 -4.29
N ILE A 245 -14.00 -10.45 -3.94
CA ILE A 245 -13.23 -11.26 -4.91
C ILE A 245 -13.26 -12.71 -4.45
N TRP A 246 -13.58 -13.61 -5.37
CA TRP A 246 -13.49 -15.04 -5.13
C TRP A 246 -12.04 -15.52 -5.28
N LEU A 247 -11.43 -15.92 -4.16
CA LEU A 247 -10.06 -16.43 -4.14
C LEU A 247 -9.96 -17.88 -4.64
N GLY A 248 -11.04 -18.66 -4.51
CA GLY A 248 -11.05 -20.09 -4.80
C GLY A 248 -11.18 -20.98 -3.57
N SER A 249 -11.24 -22.29 -3.81
CA SER A 249 -10.93 -23.32 -2.81
C SER A 249 -9.46 -23.29 -2.40
N ALA A 250 -9.13 -24.02 -1.33
CA ALA A 250 -7.75 -24.26 -0.94
C ALA A 250 -6.94 -24.90 -2.09
N ASP A 251 -7.50 -25.90 -2.78
CA ASP A 251 -6.82 -26.62 -3.86
C ASP A 251 -6.58 -25.73 -5.08
N GLU A 252 -7.57 -24.94 -5.48
CA GLU A 252 -7.44 -23.98 -6.58
C GLU A 252 -6.39 -22.90 -6.28
N ALA A 253 -6.39 -22.38 -5.04
CA ALA A 253 -5.41 -21.40 -4.61
C ALA A 253 -3.98 -22.00 -4.59
N VAL A 254 -3.82 -23.22 -4.10
CA VAL A 254 -2.52 -23.95 -4.11
C VAL A 254 -2.07 -24.24 -5.54
N ALA A 255 -2.97 -24.63 -6.44
CA ALA A 255 -2.62 -24.88 -7.84
C ALA A 255 -2.10 -23.64 -8.57
N LEU A 256 -2.62 -22.45 -8.23
CA LEU A 256 -2.21 -21.19 -8.85
C LEU A 256 -0.98 -20.55 -8.18
N LEU A 257 -0.83 -20.70 -6.87
CA LEU A 257 0.17 -19.97 -6.08
C LEU A 257 1.33 -20.85 -5.55
N GLY A 258 1.14 -22.17 -5.50
CA GLY A 258 2.10 -23.10 -4.90
C GLY A 258 2.33 -22.85 -3.40
N GLU A 259 3.59 -22.87 -2.98
CA GLU A 259 4.04 -22.62 -1.59
C GLU A 259 4.19 -21.12 -1.26
N ASP A 260 3.30 -20.28 -1.79
CA ASP A 260 3.36 -18.83 -1.55
C ASP A 260 3.21 -18.50 -0.03
N PRO A 261 4.14 -17.71 0.56
CA PRO A 261 4.08 -17.34 1.98
C PRO A 261 2.81 -16.60 2.39
N LEU A 262 2.20 -15.81 1.49
CA LEU A 262 0.94 -15.12 1.77
C LEU A 262 -0.21 -16.12 1.85
N LEU A 263 -0.22 -17.13 0.97
CA LEU A 263 -1.23 -18.19 1.00
C LEU A 263 -1.11 -19.03 2.28
N ALA A 264 0.13 -19.38 2.68
CA ALA A 264 0.39 -20.20 3.87
C ALA A 264 -0.30 -19.66 5.14
N ARG A 265 -0.32 -18.33 5.32
CA ARG A 265 -0.99 -17.65 6.45
C ARG A 265 -2.51 -17.84 6.49
N HIS A 266 -3.12 -18.15 5.35
CA HIS A 266 -4.57 -18.20 5.17
C HIS A 266 -5.11 -19.58 4.80
N ARG A 267 -4.25 -20.59 4.60
CA ARG A 267 -4.64 -21.99 4.32
C ARG A 267 -5.71 -22.54 5.27
N PRO A 268 -5.65 -22.34 6.61
CA PRO A 268 -6.69 -22.86 7.50
C PRO A 268 -8.09 -22.29 7.22
N ARG A 269 -8.17 -21.02 6.83
CA ARG A 269 -9.45 -20.38 6.48
C ARG A 269 -10.00 -20.90 5.16
N LEU A 270 -9.14 -21.04 4.15
CA LEU A 270 -9.53 -21.61 2.85
C LEU A 270 -9.96 -23.07 2.97
N ALA A 271 -9.26 -23.86 3.80
CA ALA A 271 -9.63 -25.25 4.10
C ALA A 271 -11.00 -25.35 4.80
N ALA A 272 -11.38 -24.32 5.58
CA ALA A 272 -12.72 -24.19 6.17
C ALA A 272 -13.78 -23.65 5.18
N GLY A 273 -13.46 -23.53 3.88
CA GLY A 273 -14.38 -23.09 2.83
C GLY A 273 -14.47 -21.57 2.67
N ALA A 274 -13.62 -20.78 3.35
CA ALA A 274 -13.66 -19.33 3.28
C ALA A 274 -12.93 -18.79 2.04
N GLY A 275 -13.58 -18.86 0.87
CA GLY A 275 -13.02 -18.43 -0.41
C GLY A 275 -13.38 -17.00 -0.85
N VAL A 276 -14.29 -16.30 -0.15
CA VAL A 276 -14.66 -14.91 -0.50
C VAL A 276 -13.73 -13.94 0.22
N CYS A 277 -12.93 -13.17 -0.51
CA CYS A 277 -12.13 -12.07 0.02
C CYS A 277 -12.93 -10.77 -0.08
N GLU A 278 -13.17 -10.12 1.06
CA GLU A 278 -13.97 -8.89 1.11
C GLU A 278 -13.52 -7.93 2.21
N ALA A 279 -13.64 -6.63 1.93
CA ALA A 279 -13.40 -5.57 2.91
C ALA A 279 -14.69 -5.25 3.66
N LEU A 280 -14.77 -5.69 4.92
CA LEU A 280 -15.88 -5.40 5.83
C LEU A 280 -15.39 -4.47 6.94
N ARG A 281 -16.30 -3.99 7.81
CA ARG A 281 -15.95 -3.03 8.89
C ARG A 281 -14.84 -3.50 9.82
N ASP A 282 -14.75 -4.80 10.05
CA ASP A 282 -13.73 -5.42 10.90
C ASP A 282 -12.38 -5.59 10.17
N GLY A 283 -12.31 -5.19 8.90
CA GLY A 283 -11.17 -5.29 8.00
C GLY A 283 -11.41 -6.23 6.83
N VAL A 284 -10.36 -6.38 6.02
CA VAL A 284 -10.34 -7.30 4.88
C VAL A 284 -10.15 -8.73 5.38
N GLN A 285 -11.07 -9.62 5.04
CA GLN A 285 -11.11 -10.98 5.56
C GLN A 285 -11.57 -11.99 4.52
N LEU A 286 -11.35 -13.27 4.84
CA LEU A 286 -11.88 -14.40 4.10
C LEU A 286 -13.16 -14.92 4.76
N ASN A 287 -14.23 -15.05 3.99
CA ASN A 287 -15.52 -15.54 4.43
C ASN A 287 -16.03 -16.71 3.59
N PRO A 288 -16.84 -17.62 4.17
CA PRO A 288 -17.55 -18.64 3.40
C PRO A 288 -18.54 -18.03 2.41
N LEU A 289 -18.76 -18.70 1.27
CA LEU A 289 -19.74 -18.28 0.27
C LEU A 289 -21.15 -18.15 0.88
N ALA A 290 -21.56 -19.12 1.71
CA ALA A 290 -22.82 -19.07 2.46
C ALA A 290 -23.05 -17.75 3.24
N ARG A 291 -21.96 -17.17 3.79
CA ARG A 291 -22.05 -15.90 4.52
C ARG A 291 -22.24 -14.72 3.57
N PHE A 292 -21.50 -14.73 2.46
CA PHE A 292 -21.64 -13.71 1.40
C PHE A 292 -23.03 -13.75 0.76
N LEU A 293 -23.67 -14.92 0.65
CA LEU A 293 -25.01 -15.06 0.07
C LEU A 293 -26.17 -14.57 0.98
N ASP A 294 -25.90 -13.94 2.14
CA ASP A 294 -26.93 -13.16 2.87
C ASP A 294 -27.19 -11.81 2.17
N ILE A 295 -27.65 -11.88 0.92
CA ILE A 295 -27.86 -10.79 -0.06
C ILE A 295 -29.14 -11.03 -0.88
N ASP A 296 -29.59 -10.01 -1.62
CA ASP A 296 -30.73 -10.14 -2.53
C ASP A 296 -30.31 -10.35 -3.98
N ASP A 297 -29.33 -9.57 -4.43
CA ASP A 297 -28.83 -9.59 -5.80
C ASP A 297 -27.34 -9.94 -5.79
N LEU A 298 -26.93 -10.74 -6.78
CA LEU A 298 -25.56 -11.19 -6.99
C LEU A 298 -25.21 -10.97 -8.46
N CYS A 299 -24.09 -10.32 -8.76
CA CYS A 299 -23.48 -10.38 -10.07
C CYS A 299 -22.06 -10.94 -9.98
N VAL A 300 -21.75 -11.93 -10.81
CA VAL A 300 -20.42 -12.51 -10.93
C VAL A 300 -19.78 -11.98 -12.20
N LEU A 301 -18.71 -11.22 -12.05
CA LEU A 301 -17.91 -10.68 -13.15
C LEU A 301 -16.60 -11.43 -13.28
N ARG A 302 -16.13 -11.64 -14.51
CA ARG A 302 -14.86 -12.32 -14.79
C ARG A 302 -14.06 -11.56 -15.84
N CYS A 303 -12.74 -11.54 -15.68
CA CYS A 303 -11.85 -11.13 -16.77
C CYS A 303 -11.62 -12.35 -17.70
N PRO A 304 -12.09 -12.31 -18.95
CA PRO A 304 -12.15 -13.50 -19.82
C PRO A 304 -10.79 -14.00 -20.33
N THR A 305 -9.71 -13.20 -20.20
CA THR A 305 -8.41 -13.45 -20.83
C THR A 305 -7.24 -13.21 -19.86
N LEU A 306 -7.22 -13.90 -18.73
CA LEU A 306 -6.06 -13.88 -17.82
C LEU A 306 -5.20 -15.12 -18.03
N ALA A 307 -3.92 -14.92 -18.32
CA ALA A 307 -2.96 -16.03 -18.27
C ALA A 307 -2.82 -16.51 -16.81
N PRO A 308 -2.53 -17.80 -16.56
CA PRO A 308 -2.38 -18.30 -15.19
C PRO A 308 -1.41 -17.50 -14.30
N PRO A 309 -0.26 -17.00 -14.79
CA PRO A 309 0.63 -16.15 -14.00
C PRO A 309 0.00 -14.82 -13.58
N ASP A 310 -0.79 -14.18 -14.46
CA ASP A 310 -1.47 -12.92 -14.16
C ASP A 310 -2.58 -13.12 -13.12
N LEU A 311 -3.34 -14.22 -13.27
CA LEU A 311 -4.34 -14.62 -12.28
C LEU A 311 -3.68 -14.92 -10.92
N ALA A 312 -2.57 -15.65 -10.90
CA ALA A 312 -1.81 -15.88 -9.68
C ALA A 312 -1.41 -14.56 -9.01
N GLU A 313 -0.95 -13.56 -9.77
CA GLU A 313 -0.62 -12.26 -9.22
C GLU A 313 -1.84 -11.50 -8.68
N HIS A 314 -3.01 -11.58 -9.35
CA HIS A 314 -4.26 -11.06 -8.79
C HIS A 314 -4.58 -11.69 -7.43
N LEU A 315 -4.43 -13.02 -7.29
CA LEU A 315 -4.65 -13.68 -6.02
C LEU A 315 -3.63 -13.28 -4.96
N ARG A 316 -2.35 -13.09 -5.31
CA ARG A 316 -1.33 -12.55 -4.38
C ARG A 316 -1.68 -11.15 -3.91
N ARG A 317 -2.11 -10.27 -4.82
CA ARG A 317 -2.60 -8.92 -4.47
C ARG A 317 -3.78 -9.00 -3.52
N CYS A 318 -4.72 -9.92 -3.76
CA CYS A 318 -5.87 -10.15 -2.90
C CYS A 318 -5.44 -10.59 -1.49
N LEU A 319 -4.55 -11.58 -1.40
CA LEU A 319 -3.99 -12.07 -0.15
C LEU A 319 -3.23 -10.97 0.62
N ARG A 320 -2.51 -10.09 -0.09
CA ARG A 320 -1.79 -8.95 0.49
C ARG A 320 -2.71 -7.92 1.15
N GLN A 321 -4.00 -7.89 0.77
CA GLN A 321 -4.99 -7.01 1.41
C GLN A 321 -5.54 -7.57 2.72
N LEU A 322 -5.46 -8.89 2.95
CA LEU A 322 -6.05 -9.53 4.12
C LEU A 322 -5.47 -8.98 5.44
N GLY A 323 -6.35 -8.64 6.38
CA GLY A 323 -6.00 -8.05 7.67
C GLY A 323 -5.84 -6.54 7.68
N LYS A 324 -5.86 -5.86 6.51
CA LYS A 324 -5.95 -4.40 6.45
C LYS A 324 -7.27 -3.91 7.04
N LYS A 325 -7.26 -2.72 7.66
CA LYS A 325 -8.45 -2.15 8.31
C LYS A 325 -9.44 -1.67 7.25
N TYR A 326 -10.70 -1.49 7.63
CA TYR A 326 -11.68 -0.86 6.73
C TYR A 326 -11.44 0.64 6.63
N ASP A 327 -11.56 1.20 5.42
CA ASP A 327 -11.49 2.65 5.26
C ASP A 327 -12.87 3.31 5.37
N PHE A 328 -13.16 3.91 6.53
CA PHE A 328 -14.40 4.67 6.72
C PHE A 328 -14.38 6.04 6.00
N ASN A 329 -13.25 6.41 5.43
CA ASN A 329 -13.00 7.70 4.80
C ASN A 329 -13.17 7.70 3.26
N PHE A 330 -13.39 6.52 2.67
CA PHE A 330 -13.62 6.28 1.24
C PHE A 330 -12.54 6.81 0.30
N ASP A 331 -11.27 6.77 0.69
CA ASP A 331 -10.14 7.27 -0.13
C ASP A 331 -9.36 6.12 -0.78
N VAL A 332 -9.47 5.96 -2.11
CA VAL A 332 -8.83 4.87 -2.89
C VAL A 332 -7.32 4.98 -3.03
N GLU A 333 -6.73 6.09 -2.58
CA GLU A 333 -5.29 6.22 -2.50
C GLU A 333 -4.77 5.71 -1.12
N THR A 334 -5.60 5.05 -0.32
CA THR A 334 -5.25 4.58 1.04
C THR A 334 -4.80 3.12 1.00
N ALA A 335 -3.49 2.89 1.12
CA ALA A 335 -2.97 1.52 1.02
C ALA A 335 -3.08 0.71 2.33
N ASP A 336 -3.31 1.31 3.51
CA ASP A 336 -3.43 0.61 4.81
C ASP A 336 -4.90 0.35 5.25
N ARG A 337 -5.86 0.93 4.53
CA ARG A 337 -7.30 0.77 4.76
C ARG A 337 -8.03 0.66 3.44
N ILE A 338 -8.98 -0.26 3.33
CA ILE A 338 -9.61 -0.55 2.04
C ILE A 338 -11.13 -0.49 2.15
N VAL A 339 -11.77 0.16 1.17
CA VAL A 339 -13.22 0.02 0.90
C VAL A 339 -13.44 -1.16 -0.04
N CYS A 340 -14.61 -1.80 0.04
CA CYS A 340 -14.94 -2.98 -0.76
C CYS A 340 -14.69 -2.83 -2.27
N SER A 341 -15.05 -1.70 -2.86
CA SER A 341 -14.80 -1.40 -4.29
C SER A 341 -13.33 -1.07 -4.59
N GLU A 342 -12.57 -0.58 -3.62
CA GLU A 342 -11.11 -0.38 -3.75
C GLU A 342 -10.37 -1.72 -3.80
N LEU A 343 -10.92 -2.79 -3.20
CA LEU A 343 -10.33 -4.13 -3.31
C LEU A 343 -10.16 -4.54 -4.79
N ALA A 344 -11.15 -4.23 -5.65
CA ALA A 344 -11.03 -4.47 -7.09
C ALA A 344 -9.96 -3.57 -7.74
N TYR A 345 -9.86 -2.31 -7.32
CA TYR A 345 -8.83 -1.37 -7.80
C TYR A 345 -7.40 -1.86 -7.51
N GLN A 346 -7.17 -2.37 -6.30
CA GLN A 346 -5.86 -2.84 -5.84
C GLN A 346 -5.48 -4.20 -6.42
N VAL A 347 -6.46 -5.05 -6.75
CA VAL A 347 -6.21 -6.40 -7.30
C VAL A 347 -6.03 -6.39 -8.82
N TYR A 348 -6.92 -5.71 -9.55
CA TYR A 348 -6.92 -5.72 -11.01
C TYR A 348 -6.26 -4.45 -11.56
N THR A 349 -4.95 -4.38 -11.38
CA THR A 349 -4.14 -3.19 -11.71
C THR A 349 -4.05 -2.90 -13.21
N GLY A 350 -4.34 -3.89 -14.06
CA GLY A 350 -4.41 -3.73 -15.52
C GLY A 350 -5.74 -3.19 -16.05
N ILE A 351 -6.77 -3.07 -15.20
CA ILE A 351 -8.04 -2.45 -15.58
C ILE A 351 -7.96 -0.97 -15.24
N SER A 352 -8.12 -0.12 -16.25
CA SER A 352 -8.38 1.30 -15.99
C SER A 352 -9.75 1.40 -15.34
N TRP A 353 -9.85 1.85 -14.09
CA TRP A 353 -11.13 1.97 -13.37
C TRP A 353 -11.69 3.40 -13.48
N PRO A 354 -13.02 3.59 -13.63
CA PRO A 354 -13.60 4.91 -13.48
C PRO A 354 -13.48 5.29 -12.00
N THR A 355 -12.96 6.47 -11.71
CA THR A 355 -12.86 6.99 -10.33
C THR A 355 -13.57 8.34 -10.25
N GLY A 356 -14.25 8.58 -9.13
CA GLY A 356 -14.86 9.87 -8.80
C GLY A 356 -14.03 10.61 -7.75
N THR A 357 -14.44 11.84 -7.43
CA THR A 357 -13.88 12.58 -6.29
C THR A 357 -14.97 12.89 -5.26
N ALA A 358 -14.71 12.59 -3.99
CA ALA A 358 -15.57 12.95 -2.86
C ALA A 358 -14.71 13.55 -1.75
N LEU A 359 -15.06 14.75 -1.25
CA LEU A 359 -14.30 15.45 -0.20
C LEU A 359 -12.78 15.56 -0.50
N GLY A 360 -12.41 15.76 -1.76
CA GLY A 360 -11.01 15.87 -2.19
C GLY A 360 -10.24 14.54 -2.28
N ARG A 361 -10.93 13.41 -2.19
CA ARG A 361 -10.37 12.06 -2.23
C ARG A 361 -10.87 11.33 -3.47
N TRP A 362 -10.01 10.53 -4.08
CA TRP A 362 -10.43 9.67 -5.18
C TRP A 362 -11.24 8.50 -4.61
N THR A 363 -12.34 8.15 -5.27
CA THR A 363 -13.28 7.12 -4.82
C THR A 363 -13.62 6.21 -6.00
N ILE A 364 -13.95 4.95 -5.72
CA ILE A 364 -14.51 4.03 -6.69
C ILE A 364 -15.78 3.42 -6.09
N SER A 365 -16.90 3.40 -6.81
CA SER A 365 -18.14 2.76 -6.38
C SER A 365 -18.27 1.33 -6.91
N PRO A 366 -19.09 0.47 -6.28
CA PRO A 366 -19.39 -0.84 -6.85
C PRO A 366 -20.02 -0.77 -8.25
N ASP A 367 -20.86 0.24 -8.53
CA ASP A 367 -21.39 0.48 -9.88
C ASP A 367 -20.31 0.86 -10.90
N GLN A 368 -19.27 1.59 -10.49
CA GLN A 368 -18.11 1.87 -11.36
C GLN A 368 -17.34 0.58 -11.69
N VAL A 369 -17.29 -0.40 -10.77
CA VAL A 369 -16.76 -1.73 -11.05
C VAL A 369 -17.68 -2.47 -12.04
N ALA A 370 -18.99 -2.47 -11.79
CA ALA A 370 -19.99 -3.09 -12.64
C ALA A 370 -20.00 -2.52 -14.07
N ASN A 371 -19.78 -1.22 -14.23
CA ASN A 371 -19.69 -0.55 -15.52
C ASN A 371 -18.56 -1.11 -16.40
N ARG A 372 -17.53 -1.75 -15.84
CA ARG A 372 -16.49 -2.43 -16.62
C ARG A 372 -16.95 -3.75 -17.25
N ALA A 373 -18.17 -4.19 -16.99
CA ALA A 373 -18.80 -5.33 -17.66
C ALA A 373 -19.84 -4.92 -18.73
N ARG A 374 -19.98 -3.62 -19.03
CA ARG A 374 -20.78 -3.16 -20.19
C ARG A 374 -20.20 -3.70 -21.50
N PRO A 375 -20.99 -3.80 -22.59
CA PRO A 375 -20.50 -4.23 -23.90
C PRO A 375 -19.22 -3.49 -24.33
N GLY A 376 -18.19 -4.22 -24.72
CA GLY A 376 -16.87 -3.67 -25.06
C GLY A 376 -15.93 -3.40 -23.86
N GLY A 377 -16.41 -3.63 -22.63
CA GLY A 377 -15.61 -3.55 -21.41
C GLY A 377 -14.69 -4.76 -21.19
N PRO A 378 -13.73 -4.66 -20.25
CA PRO A 378 -12.75 -5.72 -19.97
C PRO A 378 -13.28 -6.88 -19.12
N LEU A 379 -14.51 -6.80 -18.62
CA LEU A 379 -15.15 -7.84 -17.80
C LEU A 379 -16.37 -8.42 -18.52
N THR A 380 -16.68 -9.68 -18.21
CA THR A 380 -17.89 -10.37 -18.69
C THR A 380 -18.76 -10.80 -17.52
N VAL A 381 -20.08 -10.81 -17.74
CA VAL A 381 -21.07 -11.27 -16.74
C VAL A 381 -21.20 -12.80 -16.83
N VAL A 382 -20.74 -13.50 -15.79
CA VAL A 382 -20.79 -14.97 -15.69
C VAL A 382 -22.15 -15.42 -15.18
N ASP A 383 -22.63 -14.78 -14.12
CA ASP A 383 -23.91 -15.09 -13.50
C ASP A 383 -24.55 -13.81 -12.94
N LEU A 384 -25.87 -13.80 -12.89
CA LEU A 384 -26.65 -12.68 -12.37
C LEU A 384 -27.91 -13.20 -11.69
N TRP A 385 -28.11 -12.77 -10.46
CA TRP A 385 -29.30 -12.97 -9.65
C TRP A 385 -29.87 -11.61 -9.29
N HIS A 386 -31.16 -11.43 -9.52
CA HIS A 386 -31.88 -10.22 -9.18
C HIS A 386 -33.17 -10.57 -8.47
N ASP A 387 -33.42 -9.89 -7.37
CA ASP A 387 -34.57 -10.08 -6.49
C ASP A 387 -34.70 -11.53 -5.96
N GLY A 388 -33.57 -12.19 -5.69
CA GLY A 388 -33.52 -13.57 -5.24
C GLY A 388 -33.73 -14.62 -6.33
N ARG A 389 -33.80 -14.23 -7.61
CA ARG A 389 -33.99 -15.14 -8.73
C ARG A 389 -32.85 -15.03 -9.72
N ARG A 390 -32.44 -16.17 -10.26
CA ARG A 390 -31.44 -16.21 -11.32
C ARG A 390 -32.03 -15.58 -12.59
N VAL A 391 -31.26 -14.70 -13.24
CA VAL A 391 -31.65 -14.09 -14.50
C VAL A 391 -31.45 -15.11 -15.62
N GLU A 392 -32.56 -15.46 -16.26
CA GLU A 392 -32.60 -16.26 -17.48
C GLU A 392 -32.49 -15.34 -18.70
N GLY A 393 -31.63 -15.67 -19.67
CA GLY A 393 -31.40 -14.87 -20.88
C GLY A 393 -30.12 -14.03 -20.86
N ASP A 394 -30.16 -12.84 -21.48
CA ASP A 394 -29.00 -11.95 -21.61
C ASP A 394 -28.69 -11.23 -20.29
N ARG A 395 -27.74 -11.79 -19.53
CA ARG A 395 -27.29 -11.26 -18.24
C ARG A 395 -26.56 -9.93 -18.37
N THR A 396 -25.90 -9.66 -19.50
CA THR A 396 -25.21 -8.39 -19.73
C THR A 396 -26.23 -7.28 -19.92
N ALA A 397 -27.27 -7.53 -20.73
CA ALA A 397 -28.37 -6.58 -20.90
C ALA A 397 -29.10 -6.31 -19.57
N ALA A 398 -29.33 -7.35 -18.77
CA ALA A 398 -29.92 -7.22 -17.45
C ALA A 398 -29.05 -6.40 -16.48
N LEU A 399 -27.74 -6.64 -16.43
CA LEU A 399 -26.80 -5.82 -15.64
C LEU A 399 -26.86 -4.35 -16.06
N VAL A 400 -26.83 -4.07 -17.36
CA VAL A 400 -26.91 -2.70 -17.90
C VAL A 400 -28.21 -2.02 -17.48
N ALA A 401 -29.33 -2.74 -17.49
CA ALA A 401 -30.62 -2.20 -17.04
C ALA A 401 -30.60 -1.82 -15.56
N LEU A 402 -29.93 -2.61 -14.71
CA LEU A 402 -29.79 -2.32 -13.27
C LEU A 402 -28.91 -1.09 -12.99
N LEU A 403 -27.88 -0.87 -13.82
CA LEU A 403 -26.99 0.30 -13.71
C LEU A 403 -27.66 1.61 -14.16
N GLY A 404 -28.77 1.54 -14.90
CA GLY A 404 -29.43 2.69 -15.51
C GLY A 404 -28.70 3.26 -16.74
N ALA A 405 -29.22 4.38 -17.25
CA ALA A 405 -28.53 5.17 -18.28
C ALA A 405 -27.17 5.68 -17.73
N GLU A 406 -26.14 5.76 -18.58
CA GLU A 406 -24.79 6.16 -18.15
C GLU A 406 -24.81 7.46 -17.31
N PRO A 407 -23.97 7.55 -16.25
CA PRO A 407 -23.87 8.77 -15.43
C PRO A 407 -23.31 9.97 -16.19
#